data_AF-A0A9D5R1U8-F1
#
_entry.id   AF-A0A9D5R1U8-F1
#
_cell.length_a   1.000
_cell.length_b   1.000
_cell.length_c   1.000
_cell.angle_alpha   90.00
_cell.angle_beta   90.00
_cell.angle_gamma   90.00
#
_symmetry.space_group_name_H-M   'P 1'
#
loop_
_entity.id
_entity.type
_entity.pdbx_description
1 polymer ?
#
loop_
_entity_poly.entity_id
_entity_poly.type
_entity_poly.pdbx_seq_one_letter_code
_entity_poly.pdbx_strand_id
1 'polypeptide(L)'
;MQHPSSCNLATLRDRDFLAACRRVLAGQRRTDLTAAEVARMAANSPAPSYYLTYEYARRMLSERRRGMITSRNTLGSDPSQSPHHSGSPIERRREEIAGKVKTLMERTPGLKMGAALSRVLAGPASSFFLAPDTARKLFATLRRGSAARRHSQSVAPHLSARPLRSHTPLRRPLLPNSAAGQLILR
;
A
#
# COMPACT_ATOMS: atom_id res chain seq x y z
N MET A 1 -13.65 -13.90 -11.61
CA MET A 1 -13.05 -12.66 -11.09
C MET A 1 -13.06 -12.73 -9.57
N GLN A 2 -11.90 -12.95 -8.94
CA GLN A 2 -11.82 -13.06 -7.48
C GLN A 2 -11.98 -11.67 -6.87
N HIS A 3 -13.01 -11.48 -6.05
CA HIS A 3 -13.20 -10.25 -5.29
C HIS A 3 -12.24 -10.28 -4.09
N PRO A 4 -11.28 -9.36 -3.97
CA PRO A 4 -10.38 -9.35 -2.82
C PRO A 4 -11.17 -9.06 -1.55
N SER A 5 -11.03 -9.96 -0.56
CA SER A 5 -11.55 -9.78 0.79
C SER A 5 -11.13 -8.42 1.36
N SER A 6 -12.06 -7.74 2.06
CA SER A 6 -11.93 -6.36 2.55
C SER A 6 -10.66 -6.08 3.38
N CYS A 7 -10.11 -7.10 4.04
CA CYS A 7 -8.85 -7.03 4.79
C CYS A 7 -7.62 -6.76 3.90
N ASN A 8 -7.64 -7.20 2.65
CA ASN A 8 -6.52 -7.04 1.72
C ASN A 8 -6.43 -5.59 1.19
N LEU A 9 -7.58 -4.94 0.96
CA LEU A 9 -7.62 -3.59 0.38
C LEU A 9 -7.05 -2.52 1.32
N ALA A 10 -7.29 -2.64 2.64
CA ALA A 10 -6.73 -1.71 3.62
C ALA A 10 -5.20 -1.84 3.72
N THR A 11 -4.68 -3.06 3.79
CA THR A 11 -3.24 -3.32 3.80
C THR A 11 -2.56 -2.87 2.52
N LEU A 12 -3.19 -3.09 1.36
CA LEU A 12 -2.70 -2.62 0.07
C LEU A 12 -2.62 -1.09 0.02
N ARG A 13 -3.69 -0.41 0.45
CA ARG A 13 -3.72 1.05 0.55
C ARG A 13 -2.61 1.57 1.42
N ASP A 14 -2.42 0.98 2.60
CA ASP A 14 -1.41 1.43 3.54
C ASP A 14 -0.01 1.23 2.95
N ARG A 15 0.27 0.10 2.27
CA ARG A 15 1.52 -0.12 1.55
C ARG A 15 1.79 0.95 0.48
N ASP A 16 0.80 1.23 -0.37
CA ASP A 16 0.94 2.16 -1.48
C ASP A 16 1.04 3.61 -0.99
N PHE A 17 0.32 3.96 0.09
CA PHE A 17 0.42 5.24 0.78
C PHE A 17 1.83 5.45 1.34
N LEU A 18 2.41 4.43 1.97
CA LEU A 18 3.77 4.53 2.49
C LEU A 18 4.81 4.64 1.38
N ALA A 19 4.61 3.99 0.25
CA ALA A 19 5.43 4.19 -0.94
C ALA A 19 5.32 5.63 -1.47
N ALA A 20 4.14 6.25 -1.39
CA ALA A 20 3.97 7.68 -1.69
C ALA A 20 4.72 8.58 -0.68
N CYS A 21 4.64 8.31 0.62
CA CYS A 21 5.42 9.03 1.64
C CYS A 21 6.93 8.98 1.37
N ARG A 22 7.46 7.80 0.99
CA ARG A 22 8.89 7.66 0.64
C ARG A 22 9.27 8.49 -0.59
N ARG A 23 8.40 8.54 -1.60
CA ARG A 23 8.60 9.37 -2.79
C ARG A 23 8.62 10.87 -2.45
N VAL A 24 7.71 11.31 -1.58
CA VAL A 24 7.70 12.71 -1.08
C VAL A 24 9.00 13.05 -0.36
N LEU A 25 9.50 12.15 0.50
CA LEU A 25 10.77 12.35 1.20
C LEU A 25 11.98 12.35 0.25
N ALA A 26 12.02 11.46 -0.74
CA ALA A 26 13.12 11.36 -1.68
C ALA A 26 13.17 12.53 -2.68
N GLY A 27 12.01 13.08 -3.07
CA GLY A 27 11.92 14.17 -4.03
C GLY A 27 12.16 15.56 -3.44
N GLN A 28 12.17 15.70 -2.11
CA GLN A 28 12.27 17.02 -1.48
C GLN A 28 13.72 17.36 -1.11
N ARG A 29 14.18 18.53 -1.57
CA ARG A 29 15.51 19.08 -1.20
C ARG A 29 15.55 19.66 0.22
N ARG A 30 14.40 20.05 0.76
CA ARG A 30 14.24 20.53 2.14
C ARG A 30 14.21 19.34 3.11
N THR A 31 15.13 19.34 4.06
CA THR A 31 15.25 18.33 5.13
C THR A 31 14.24 18.51 6.27
N ASP A 32 13.55 19.64 6.34
CA ASP A 32 12.83 20.05 7.55
C ASP A 32 11.31 19.79 7.48
N LEU A 33 10.88 18.81 6.68
CA LEU A 33 9.46 18.46 6.62
C LEU A 33 9.02 17.73 7.89
N THR A 34 7.98 18.25 8.53
CA THR A 34 7.35 17.56 9.65
C THR A 34 6.64 16.29 9.18
N ALA A 35 6.48 15.32 10.10
CA ALA A 35 5.76 14.09 9.81
C ALA A 35 4.31 14.33 9.34
N ALA A 36 3.67 15.39 9.84
CA ALA A 36 2.31 15.78 9.46
C ALA A 36 2.26 16.29 8.02
N GLU A 37 3.24 17.07 7.59
CA GLU A 37 3.31 17.61 6.23
C GLU A 37 3.56 16.51 5.21
N VAL A 38 4.50 15.61 5.49
CA VAL A 38 4.78 14.45 4.61
C VAL A 38 3.52 13.60 4.44
N ALA A 39 2.83 13.29 5.55
CA ALA A 39 1.61 12.51 5.52
C ALA A 39 0.48 13.22 4.74
N ARG A 40 0.33 14.54 4.89
CA ARG A 40 -0.63 15.35 4.16
C ARG A 40 -0.33 15.38 2.66
N MET A 41 0.92 15.63 2.28
CA MET A 41 1.35 15.66 0.89
C MET A 41 1.14 14.30 0.21
N ALA A 42 1.51 13.22 0.90
CA ALA A 42 1.28 11.87 0.40
C ALA A 42 -0.22 11.54 0.29
N ALA A 43 -1.06 11.98 1.23
CA ALA A 43 -2.49 11.70 1.19
C ALA A 43 -3.19 12.37 -0.01
N ASN A 44 -2.69 13.54 -0.41
CA ASN A 44 -3.16 14.29 -1.58
C ASN A 44 -2.51 13.85 -2.90
N SER A 45 -1.53 12.95 -2.86
CA SER A 45 -0.88 12.43 -4.06
C SER A 45 -1.76 11.39 -4.76
N PRO A 46 -1.65 11.21 -6.09
CA PRO A 46 -2.48 10.28 -6.85
C PRO A 46 -2.33 8.85 -6.33
N ALA A 47 -3.47 8.19 -6.13
CA ALA A 47 -3.53 6.82 -5.65
C ALA A 47 -3.75 5.85 -6.82
N PRO A 48 -3.08 4.68 -6.81
CA PRO A 48 -3.24 3.66 -7.86
C PRO A 48 -4.67 3.16 -8.05
N SER A 49 -5.49 3.16 -6.98
CA SER A 49 -6.89 2.72 -7.03
C SER A 49 -7.72 3.36 -5.91
N TYR A 50 -9.03 3.15 -5.93
CA TYR A 50 -9.95 3.64 -4.89
C TYR A 50 -9.95 2.81 -3.60
N TYR A 51 -9.36 1.61 -3.60
CA TYR A 51 -9.40 0.65 -2.48
C TYR A 51 -10.81 0.36 -1.98
N LEU A 52 -11.74 0.16 -2.91
CA LEU A 52 -13.14 -0.18 -2.66
C LEU A 52 -13.51 -1.42 -3.48
N THR A 53 -14.47 -2.19 -2.98
CA THR A 53 -15.08 -3.25 -3.78
C THR A 53 -16.12 -2.67 -4.73
N TYR A 54 -16.35 -3.34 -5.86
CA TYR A 54 -17.39 -2.98 -6.82
C TYR A 54 -18.77 -2.91 -6.16
N GLU A 55 -19.11 -3.92 -5.35
CA GLU A 55 -20.40 -3.99 -4.65
C GLU A 55 -20.62 -2.80 -3.70
N TYR A 56 -19.58 -2.42 -2.96
CA TYR A 56 -19.65 -1.26 -2.08
C TYR A 56 -19.91 0.03 -2.87
N ALA A 57 -19.17 0.23 -3.97
CA ALA A 57 -19.34 1.41 -4.81
C ALA A 57 -20.71 1.44 -5.52
N ARG A 58 -21.22 0.28 -5.95
CA ARG A 58 -22.55 0.17 -6.57
C ARG A 58 -23.66 0.50 -5.58
N ARG A 59 -23.57 -0.02 -4.35
CA ARG A 59 -24.49 0.31 -3.26
C ARG A 59 -24.47 1.81 -2.97
N MET A 60 -23.29 2.39 -2.82
CA MET A 60 -23.08 3.83 -2.61
C MET A 60 -23.75 4.68 -3.70
N LEU A 61 -23.58 4.33 -4.99
CA LEU A 61 -24.25 5.07 -6.08
C LEU A 61 -25.77 4.92 -6.04
N SER A 62 -26.26 3.74 -5.65
CA SER A 62 -27.69 3.46 -5.52
C SER A 62 -28.31 4.25 -4.37
N GLU A 63 -27.64 4.31 -3.22
CA GLU A 63 -28.03 5.11 -2.06
C GLU A 63 -28.05 6.60 -2.42
N ARG A 64 -27.07 7.09 -3.18
CA ARG A 64 -27.04 8.48 -3.67
C ARG A 64 -28.22 8.79 -4.59
N ARG A 65 -28.54 7.89 -5.53
CA ARG A 65 -29.67 8.06 -6.46
C ARG A 65 -31.03 8.07 -5.76
N ARG A 66 -31.17 7.32 -4.67
CA ARG A 66 -32.38 7.27 -3.84
C ARG A 66 -32.50 8.44 -2.84
N GLY A 67 -31.54 9.37 -2.83
CA GLY A 67 -31.48 10.45 -1.84
C GLY A 67 -31.22 9.98 -0.41
N MET A 68 -30.78 8.72 -0.22
CA MET A 68 -30.59 8.11 1.10
C MET A 68 -29.22 8.38 1.71
N ILE A 69 -28.30 9.01 0.97
CA ILE A 69 -27.09 9.61 1.56
C ILE A 69 -27.52 10.94 2.19
N THR A 70 -28.20 10.83 3.32
CA THR A 70 -28.23 11.93 4.29
C THR A 70 -26.84 11.99 4.88
N SER A 71 -26.22 13.17 4.86
CA SER A 71 -25.01 13.46 5.63
C SER A 71 -25.27 13.08 7.08
N ARG A 72 -24.94 11.85 7.49
CA ARG A 72 -25.21 11.27 8.82
C ARG A 72 -24.36 11.95 9.93
N ASN A 73 -23.85 13.14 9.67
CA ASN A 73 -23.05 13.94 10.58
C ASN A 73 -23.55 15.38 10.76
N THR A 74 -24.71 15.76 10.20
CA THR A 74 -25.32 17.07 10.45
C THR A 74 -26.57 16.90 11.31
N LEU A 75 -26.39 16.56 12.59
CA LEU A 75 -27.36 17.00 13.59
C LEU A 75 -27.18 18.53 13.71
N GLY A 76 -28.07 19.30 13.08
CA GLY A 76 -28.26 20.72 13.39
C GLY A 76 -27.53 21.75 12.51
N SER A 77 -27.52 21.61 11.18
CA SER A 77 -27.07 22.73 10.32
C SER A 77 -28.06 22.99 9.20
N ASP A 78 -28.58 24.22 9.23
CA ASP A 78 -29.47 24.88 8.30
C ASP A 78 -29.12 24.58 6.81
N PRO A 79 -30.08 24.14 5.98
CA PRO A 79 -29.87 23.88 4.55
C PRO A 79 -29.47 25.13 3.74
N SER A 80 -29.55 26.33 4.31
CA SER A 80 -29.11 27.61 3.74
C SER A 80 -27.59 27.85 3.82
N GLN A 81 -26.86 27.10 4.66
CA GLN A 81 -25.43 27.34 4.94
C GLN A 81 -24.46 26.23 4.49
N SER A 82 -24.74 25.50 3.41
CA SER A 82 -23.76 24.54 2.86
C SER A 82 -23.21 24.99 1.50
N PRO A 83 -22.35 26.03 1.46
CA PRO A 83 -21.57 26.33 0.28
C PRO A 83 -20.51 25.22 0.13
N HIS A 84 -20.82 24.16 -0.63
CA HIS A 84 -19.93 23.30 -1.40
C HIS A 84 -18.52 22.91 -0.88
N HIS A 85 -18.21 23.04 0.41
CA HIS A 85 -16.90 22.73 0.96
C HIS A 85 -16.91 21.46 1.81
N SER A 86 -16.59 20.38 1.11
CA SER A 86 -15.58 19.41 1.56
C SER A 86 -15.97 18.63 2.82
N GLY A 87 -17.02 17.82 2.66
CA GLY A 87 -17.31 16.69 3.53
C GLY A 87 -16.12 15.72 3.66
N SER A 88 -16.25 14.79 4.58
CA SER A 88 -15.22 13.82 4.94
C SER A 88 -14.46 13.20 3.74
N PRO A 89 -13.23 12.66 3.92
CA PRO A 89 -12.52 11.95 2.86
C PRO A 89 -13.37 10.88 2.16
N ILE A 90 -14.32 10.28 2.88
CA ILE A 90 -15.30 9.36 2.32
C ILE A 90 -16.18 10.08 1.31
N GLU A 91 -16.84 11.17 1.67
CA GLU A 91 -17.71 11.94 0.77
C GLU A 91 -16.98 12.44 -0.48
N ARG A 92 -15.75 12.98 -0.33
CA ARG A 92 -14.93 13.37 -1.49
C ARG A 92 -14.66 12.20 -2.44
N ARG A 93 -14.41 11.00 -1.90
CA ARG A 93 -14.27 9.78 -2.70
C ARG A 93 -15.57 9.41 -3.42
N ARG A 94 -16.70 9.48 -2.72
CA ARG A 94 -18.03 9.17 -3.29
C ARG A 94 -18.36 10.11 -4.43
N GLU A 95 -18.11 11.39 -4.23
CA GLU A 95 -18.35 12.45 -5.20
C GLU A 95 -17.49 12.26 -6.45
N GLU A 96 -16.19 11.98 -6.29
CA GLU A 96 -15.31 11.73 -7.43
C GLU A 96 -15.76 10.52 -8.25
N ILE A 97 -16.06 9.40 -7.60
CA ILE A 97 -16.50 8.19 -8.31
C ILE A 97 -17.78 8.48 -9.09
N ALA A 98 -18.77 9.10 -8.44
CA ALA A 98 -20.03 9.43 -9.08
C ALA A 98 -19.86 10.44 -10.23
N GLY A 99 -18.98 11.44 -10.06
CA GLY A 99 -18.65 12.40 -11.10
C GLY A 99 -18.02 11.72 -12.32
N LYS A 100 -17.00 10.89 -12.11
CA LYS A 100 -16.34 10.13 -13.20
C LYS A 100 -17.30 9.18 -13.91
N VAL A 101 -18.17 8.49 -13.17
CA VAL A 101 -19.18 7.60 -13.76
C VAL A 101 -20.18 8.39 -14.61
N LYS A 102 -20.69 9.52 -14.09
CA LYS A 102 -21.58 10.41 -14.84
C LYS A 102 -20.92 10.89 -16.14
N THR A 103 -19.71 11.44 -16.06
CA THR A 103 -18.98 11.93 -17.23
C THR A 103 -18.72 10.82 -18.25
N LEU A 104 -18.40 9.59 -17.82
CA LEU A 104 -18.22 8.47 -18.76
C LEU A 104 -19.53 8.06 -19.45
N MET A 105 -20.65 8.07 -18.73
CA MET A 105 -21.96 7.78 -19.31
C MET A 105 -22.40 8.87 -20.29
N GLU A 106 -22.13 10.15 -19.99
CA GLU A 106 -22.43 11.28 -20.89
C GLU A 106 -21.59 11.23 -22.16
N ARG A 107 -20.30 10.86 -22.06
CA ARG A 107 -19.39 10.75 -23.21
C ARG A 107 -19.63 9.51 -24.07
N THR A 108 -20.25 8.46 -23.53
CA THR A 108 -20.44 7.18 -24.22
C THR A 108 -21.92 6.81 -24.24
N PRO A 109 -22.68 7.24 -25.26
CA PRO A 109 -24.10 6.90 -25.36
C PRO A 109 -24.31 5.38 -25.36
N GLY A 110 -25.25 4.90 -24.56
CA GLY A 110 -25.55 3.47 -24.37
C GLY A 110 -24.74 2.75 -23.29
N LEU A 111 -23.76 3.40 -22.66
CA LEU A 111 -22.98 2.79 -21.57
C LEU A 111 -23.83 2.69 -20.28
N LYS A 112 -24.06 1.46 -19.82
CA LYS A 112 -24.77 1.20 -18.56
C LYS A 112 -23.91 1.59 -17.36
N MET A 113 -24.57 2.07 -16.30
CA MET A 113 -23.96 2.47 -15.02
C MET A 113 -22.94 1.46 -14.46
N GLY A 114 -23.25 0.16 -14.49
CA GLY A 114 -22.35 -0.87 -13.98
C GLY A 114 -21.03 -0.99 -14.76
N ALA A 115 -21.10 -0.86 -16.10
CA ALA A 115 -19.93 -0.88 -16.96
C ALA A 115 -19.11 0.43 -16.85
N ALA A 116 -19.78 1.57 -16.65
CA ALA A 116 -19.10 2.81 -16.33
C ALA A 116 -18.37 2.72 -14.98
N LEU A 117 -19.03 2.19 -13.95
CA LEU A 117 -18.45 2.00 -12.62
C LEU A 117 -17.23 1.07 -12.64
N SER A 118 -17.31 -0.07 -13.34
CA SER A 118 -16.18 -1.00 -13.42
C SER A 118 -14.97 -0.34 -14.09
N ARG A 119 -15.18 0.46 -15.15
CA ARG A 119 -14.12 1.24 -15.80
C ARG A 119 -13.51 2.30 -14.86
N VAL A 120 -14.33 3.01 -14.08
CA VAL A 120 -13.82 4.00 -13.10
C VAL A 120 -12.97 3.32 -12.03
N LEU A 121 -13.43 2.21 -11.47
CA LEU A 121 -12.71 1.52 -10.39
C LEU A 121 -11.42 0.84 -10.86
N ALA A 122 -11.32 0.48 -12.14
CA ALA A 122 -10.09 -0.02 -12.74
C ALA A 122 -9.04 1.08 -12.96
N GLY A 123 -9.44 2.36 -12.92
CA GLY A 123 -8.56 3.50 -13.09
C GLY A 123 -7.98 4.04 -11.78
N PRO A 124 -7.02 4.99 -11.89
CA PRO A 124 -6.44 5.64 -10.73
C PRO A 124 -7.42 6.60 -10.05
N ALA A 125 -7.23 6.74 -8.74
CA ALA A 125 -7.91 7.71 -7.90
C ALA A 125 -7.11 9.03 -7.84
N SER A 126 -7.79 10.17 -7.71
CA SER A 126 -7.10 11.46 -7.59
C SER A 126 -6.20 11.57 -6.35
N SER A 127 -6.58 10.86 -5.28
CA SER A 127 -5.91 10.90 -3.99
C SER A 127 -6.19 9.64 -3.17
N PHE A 128 -5.52 9.46 -2.03
CA PHE A 128 -5.77 8.33 -1.14
C PHE A 128 -7.07 8.45 -0.34
N PHE A 129 -7.68 9.64 -0.32
CA PHE A 129 -8.88 9.93 0.49
C PHE A 129 -8.74 9.48 1.95
N LEU A 130 -7.61 9.81 2.57
CA LEU A 130 -7.36 9.56 3.98
C LEU A 130 -7.69 10.81 4.80
N ALA A 131 -8.21 10.60 6.01
CA ALA A 131 -8.28 11.68 6.99
C ALA A 131 -6.86 12.06 7.43
N PRO A 132 -6.58 13.35 7.71
CA PRO A 132 -5.24 13.80 8.05
C PRO A 132 -4.67 13.10 9.28
N ASP A 133 -5.49 12.87 10.30
CA ASP A 133 -5.05 12.16 11.52
C ASP A 133 -4.72 10.68 11.24
N THR A 134 -5.51 10.02 10.40
CA THR A 134 -5.24 8.64 9.95
C THR A 134 -3.93 8.56 9.17
N ALA A 135 -3.71 9.48 8.22
CA ALA A 135 -2.48 9.55 7.44
C ALA A 135 -1.25 9.74 8.34
N ARG A 136 -1.35 10.63 9.33
CA ARG A 136 -0.30 10.87 10.33
C ARG A 136 -0.01 9.62 11.18
N LYS A 137 -1.06 8.96 11.70
CA LYS A 137 -0.93 7.73 12.50
C LYS A 137 -0.27 6.60 11.70
N LEU A 138 -0.68 6.39 10.45
CA LEU A 138 -0.09 5.40 9.55
C LEU A 138 1.40 5.66 9.33
N PHE A 139 1.77 6.91 9.04
CA PHE A 139 3.17 7.29 8.85
C PHE A 139 3.99 7.12 10.14
N ALA A 140 3.44 7.48 11.30
CA ALA A 140 4.11 7.32 12.58
C ALA A 140 4.34 5.84 12.95
N THR A 141 3.36 4.97 12.68
CA THR A 141 3.50 3.51 12.89
C THR A 141 4.60 2.93 12.00
N LEU A 142 4.71 3.37 10.74
CA LEU A 142 5.82 2.97 9.88
C LEU A 142 7.18 3.40 10.44
N ARG A 143 7.31 4.66 10.88
CA ARG A 143 8.58 5.16 11.43
C ARG A 143 9.02 4.36 12.65
N ARG A 144 8.09 4.02 13.55
CA ARG A 144 8.37 3.18 14.73
C ARG A 144 8.76 1.75 14.35
N GLY A 145 8.03 1.10 13.44
CA GLY A 145 8.35 -0.25 12.97
C GLY A 145 9.68 -0.34 12.22
N SER A 146 10.05 0.73 11.48
CA SER A 146 11.33 0.83 10.78
C SER A 146 12.50 1.16 11.72
N ALA A 147 12.25 1.89 12.81
CA ALA A 147 13.24 2.14 13.86
C ALA A 147 13.54 0.87 14.66
N ALA A 148 12.51 0.11 15.05
CA ALA A 148 12.66 -1.16 15.75
C ALA A 148 13.42 -2.21 14.92
N ARG A 149 13.18 -2.27 13.60
CA ARG A 149 13.93 -3.15 12.67
C ARG A 149 15.40 -2.75 12.51
N ARG A 150 15.71 -1.45 12.50
CA ARG A 150 17.10 -0.96 12.45
C ARG A 150 17.85 -1.24 13.75
N HIS A 151 17.17 -1.12 14.89
CA HIS A 151 17.75 -1.45 16.18
C HIS A 151 18.06 -2.96 16.30
N SER A 152 17.16 -3.82 15.83
CA SER A 152 17.41 -5.27 15.79
C SER A 152 18.48 -5.71 14.78
N GLN A 153 18.71 -4.95 13.70
CA GLN A 153 19.82 -5.19 12.77
C GLN A 153 21.16 -4.62 13.25
N SER A 154 21.14 -3.55 14.05
CA SER A 154 22.36 -2.95 14.62
C SER A 154 22.89 -3.71 15.85
N VAL A 155 22.08 -4.59 16.44
CA VAL A 155 22.44 -5.38 17.64
C VAL A 155 22.79 -6.82 17.26
N ALA A 156 23.23 -7.08 16.02
CA ALA A 156 23.97 -8.30 15.70
C ALA A 156 25.46 -8.04 15.97
N PRO A 157 26.04 -8.48 17.12
CA PRO A 157 27.46 -8.40 17.33
C PRO A 157 28.13 -9.46 16.46
N HIS A 158 29.13 -9.03 15.68
CA HIS A 158 30.28 -9.80 15.23
C HIS A 158 30.28 -11.31 15.57
N LEU A 159 29.81 -12.16 14.66
CA LEU A 159 30.35 -13.52 14.57
C LEU A 159 31.73 -13.40 13.93
N SER A 160 32.74 -13.31 14.81
CA SER A 160 34.15 -13.25 14.48
C SER A 160 34.56 -14.34 13.48
N ALA A 161 34.97 -13.90 12.31
CA ALA A 161 35.83 -14.69 11.44
C ALA A 161 37.25 -14.76 12.03
N ARG A 162 37.62 -15.98 12.48
CA ARG A 162 38.93 -16.68 12.44
C ARG A 162 40.23 -15.96 12.85
N PRO A 163 41.19 -16.74 13.40
CA PRO A 163 42.42 -16.91 12.61
C PRO A 163 42.95 -18.34 12.54
N LEU A 164 43.71 -18.56 11.48
CA LEU A 164 44.54 -19.72 11.15
C LEU A 164 45.57 -20.00 12.25
N ARG A 165 45.79 -21.27 12.60
CA ARG A 165 47.04 -21.73 13.23
C ARG A 165 47.54 -23.00 12.54
N SER A 166 48.57 -22.79 11.72
CA SER A 166 49.48 -23.78 11.19
C SER A 166 50.43 -24.27 12.28
N HIS A 167 50.60 -25.58 12.44
CA HIS A 167 51.85 -26.23 12.86
C HIS A 167 51.87 -27.70 12.42
N THR A 168 52.77 -28.00 11.48
CA THR A 168 53.30 -29.30 11.02
C THR A 168 54.55 -29.67 11.88
N PRO A 169 55.27 -30.82 11.69
CA PRO A 169 54.97 -32.16 11.13
C PRO A 169 55.61 -33.37 11.93
N LEU A 170 55.57 -34.58 11.34
CA LEU A 170 56.50 -35.75 11.43
C LEU A 170 56.15 -37.01 12.26
N ARG A 171 55.70 -38.07 11.57
CA ARG A 171 56.39 -39.38 11.36
C ARG A 171 55.42 -40.33 10.60
N ARG A 172 55.57 -40.55 9.28
CA ARG A 172 56.39 -41.54 8.53
C ARG A 172 55.95 -43.03 8.72
N PRO A 173 56.20 -43.92 7.75
CA PRO A 173 55.16 -44.52 6.89
C PRO A 173 55.22 -46.07 6.88
N LEU A 174 54.30 -46.74 6.18
CA LEU A 174 54.52 -48.09 5.60
C LEU A 174 53.48 -48.36 4.51
N LEU A 175 53.89 -48.04 3.27
CA LEU A 175 53.87 -48.86 2.03
C LEU A 175 52.62 -49.68 1.59
N PRO A 176 52.57 -50.03 0.29
CA PRO A 176 51.36 -50.06 -0.53
C PRO A 176 50.91 -51.48 -0.88
N ASN A 177 49.74 -51.63 -1.49
CA ASN A 177 49.71 -52.44 -2.71
C ASN A 177 48.57 -52.09 -3.66
N SER A 178 48.96 -52.05 -4.93
CA SER A 178 48.16 -51.84 -6.11
C SER A 178 47.95 -53.18 -6.84
N ALA A 179 46.98 -53.22 -7.74
CA ALA A 179 46.72 -54.29 -8.74
C ALA A 179 46.13 -55.61 -8.16
N ALA A 180 45.26 -56.36 -8.83
CA ALA A 180 44.85 -56.51 -10.23
C ALA A 180 43.42 -57.13 -10.24
N GLY A 181 42.58 -56.92 -11.26
CA GLY A 181 42.26 -57.92 -12.31
C GLY A 181 41.30 -59.01 -11.78
N GLN A 182 40.12 -59.34 -12.32
CA GLN A 182 39.69 -59.82 -13.65
C GLN A 182 38.20 -60.20 -13.42
N LEU A 183 37.15 -59.78 -14.15
CA LEU A 183 36.72 -60.15 -15.51
C LEU A 183 37.11 -61.57 -15.97
N ILE A 184 36.15 -62.51 -15.93
CA ILE A 184 35.84 -63.65 -16.86
C ILE A 184 34.80 -64.55 -16.14
N LEU A 185 33.54 -64.62 -16.57
CA LEU A 185 32.94 -65.57 -17.55
C LEU A 185 32.84 -67.03 -17.04
N ARG A 186 31.66 -67.44 -16.56
CA ARG A 186 30.76 -68.44 -17.18
C ARG A 186 29.54 -68.72 -16.32
#